data_AF-Q6JKN4-F1
#
_entry.id   AF-Q6JKN4-F1
#
_cell.length_a   1.000
_cell.length_b   1.000
_cell.length_c   1.000
_cell.angle_alpha   90.00
_cell.angle_beta   90.00
_cell.angle_gamma   90.00
#
_symmetry.space_group_name_H-M   'P 1'
#
loop_
_entity.id
_entity.type
_entity.pdbx_description
1 polymer ?
#
loop_
_entity_poly.entity_id
_entity_poly.type
_entity_poly.pdbx_seq_one_letter_code
_entity_poly.pdbx_strand_id
1 'polypeptide(L)'
;MNNKKKLRIRYKHIGFTYNNCFEVELKDIKAFFIDIFKYHYKNNSIKYLLIAKNQIENETKILLLLEKKPDWNTIDKFIYLNEIPLIKNIESPQSLHGEWLTDNNNQYLEYGELLKSSNISLAKPKEQENDFEEFITNLRTIFNNDKEMTTNDATRLIYEFLDETKNSKRYNSLTQIKRIIAQYFLRPIDPTKNWHIHPIETFKHENQDIKNIKELILKQLKELKKPGGRPKSIVIEGCTRIGKTNFIVSFLKSLNVKFNLQKGDLSFSRKRYSDDALVDIWDDLNIFEIRNKNLIQSIFTCSQASQIIKSPDKFENERELNKNHLSIFLCNGHSSFKRFVNNTKNDDLKKYFDLNTEFYDISSEDNLYISDEEQEKRKQTIYNNTIKPNENRETLTNVAMELFGKDKTEVID
;
A
#
# COMPACT_ATOMS: atom_id res chain seq x y z
N MET A 1 18.80 18.85 45.97
CA MET A 1 19.13 17.51 45.44
C MET A 1 19.11 17.59 43.92
N ASN A 2 20.29 17.53 43.28
CA ASN A 2 20.43 17.69 41.83
C ASN A 2 19.85 16.49 41.08
N ASN A 3 18.92 16.76 40.17
CA ASN A 3 18.32 15.83 39.22
C ASN A 3 19.38 15.39 38.18
N LYS A 4 20.27 14.45 38.54
CA LYS A 4 21.14 13.79 37.56
C LYS A 4 20.26 12.88 36.70
N LYS A 5 20.05 13.26 35.42
CA LYS A 5 19.45 12.38 34.40
C LYS A 5 20.08 10.98 34.52
N LYS A 6 19.27 9.95 34.70
CA LYS A 6 19.75 8.55 34.69
C LYS A 6 20.40 8.29 33.32
N LEU A 7 21.72 8.10 33.33
CA LEU A 7 22.48 7.76 32.14
C LEU A 7 22.04 6.40 31.60
N ARG A 8 21.73 6.32 30.32
CA ARG A 8 21.35 5.06 29.67
C ARG A 8 21.92 4.97 28.26
N ILE A 9 22.76 3.96 28.01
CA ILE A 9 23.46 3.75 26.75
C ILE A 9 22.84 2.53 26.06
N ARG A 10 22.21 2.76 24.90
CA ARG A 10 21.53 1.72 24.10
C ARG A 10 21.83 1.78 22.60
N TYR A 11 23.04 2.21 22.24
CA TYR A 11 23.49 2.31 20.86
C TYR A 11 24.69 1.38 20.62
N LYS A 12 24.82 0.86 19.38
CA LYS A 12 25.87 -0.12 19.02
C LYS A 12 27.23 0.53 18.76
N HIS A 13 27.24 1.82 18.42
CA HIS A 13 28.43 2.56 18.00
C HIS A 13 28.68 3.67 19.03
N ILE A 14 29.76 3.52 19.78
CA ILE A 14 30.00 4.30 20.99
C ILE A 14 31.35 5.00 20.85
N GLY A 15 31.36 6.30 21.07
CA GLY A 15 32.58 7.10 21.16
C GLY A 15 32.90 7.38 22.62
N PHE A 16 34.14 7.12 23.04
CA PHE A 16 34.68 7.58 24.32
C PHE A 16 35.78 8.61 24.06
N THR A 17 35.83 9.64 24.89
CA THR A 17 36.96 10.58 24.94
C THR A 17 37.46 10.66 26.37
N TYR A 18 38.77 10.47 26.55
CA TYR A 18 39.49 10.64 27.81
C TYR A 18 40.48 11.79 27.66
N ASN A 19 40.34 12.81 28.50
CA ASN A 19 41.10 14.05 28.36
C ASN A 19 42.50 13.98 28.99
N ASN A 20 42.76 13.01 29.87
CA ASN A 20 44.03 12.90 30.61
C ASN A 20 44.65 11.48 30.51
N CYS A 21 44.36 10.73 29.44
CA CYS A 21 44.91 9.37 29.25
C CYS A 21 45.90 9.27 28.07
N PHE A 22 46.38 10.39 27.53
CA PHE A 22 47.23 10.41 26.34
C PHE A 22 48.62 9.78 26.55
N GLU A 23 49.15 9.78 27.77
CA GLU A 23 50.48 9.21 28.08
C GLU A 23 50.47 7.68 28.14
N VAL A 24 49.30 7.03 28.28
CA VAL A 24 49.18 5.59 28.54
C VAL A 24 49.28 4.76 27.27
N GLU A 25 50.10 3.71 27.19
CA GLU A 25 50.27 2.96 25.94
C GLU A 25 48.94 2.45 25.33
N LEU A 26 48.81 2.54 24.00
CA LEU A 26 47.61 2.12 23.28
C LEU A 26 47.23 0.65 23.55
N LYS A 27 48.24 -0.20 23.81
CA LYS A 27 48.05 -1.62 24.13
C LYS A 27 47.37 -1.82 25.47
N ASP A 28 47.64 -0.97 26.46
CA ASP A 28 47.04 -1.06 27.79
C ASP A 28 45.57 -0.62 27.75
N ILE A 29 45.27 0.42 26.98
CA ILE A 29 43.89 0.87 26.74
C ILE A 29 43.11 -0.22 25.98
N LYS A 30 43.74 -0.86 24.99
CA LYS A 30 43.15 -2.01 24.29
C LYS A 30 42.85 -3.16 25.25
N ALA A 31 43.81 -3.54 26.09
CA ALA A 31 43.66 -4.60 27.07
C ALA A 31 42.51 -4.31 28.05
N PHE A 32 42.43 -3.07 28.55
CA PHE A 32 41.34 -2.61 29.41
C PHE A 32 39.95 -2.83 28.78
N PHE A 33 39.75 -2.41 27.53
CA PHE A 33 38.47 -2.64 26.84
C PHE A 33 38.21 -4.14 26.61
N ILE A 34 39.20 -4.91 26.20
CA ILE A 34 39.04 -6.36 26.01
C ILE A 34 38.63 -7.04 27.32
N ASP A 35 39.27 -6.69 28.43
CA ASP A 35 38.99 -7.27 29.75
C ASP A 35 37.60 -6.90 30.26
N ILE A 36 37.18 -5.64 30.10
CA ILE A 36 35.80 -5.23 30.44
C ILE A 36 34.78 -6.13 29.75
N PHE A 37 34.96 -6.38 28.45
CA PHE A 37 34.01 -7.18 27.69
C PHE A 37 34.09 -8.67 28.03
N LYS A 38 35.29 -9.18 28.30
CA LYS A 38 35.52 -10.56 28.74
C LYS A 38 34.90 -10.86 30.11
N TYR A 39 35.05 -9.95 31.08
CA TYR A 39 34.64 -10.21 32.47
C TYR A 39 33.25 -9.67 32.81
N HIS A 40 32.84 -8.53 32.23
CA HIS A 40 31.61 -7.85 32.62
C HIS A 40 30.50 -7.86 31.57
N TYR A 41 30.80 -8.13 30.30
CA TYR A 41 29.82 -8.10 29.22
C TYR A 41 29.86 -9.34 28.32
N LYS A 42 29.92 -10.55 28.91
CA LYS A 42 30.01 -11.85 28.21
C LYS A 42 29.00 -12.06 27.06
N ASN A 43 27.83 -11.44 27.13
CA ASN A 43 26.76 -11.56 26.13
C ASN A 43 26.86 -10.54 24.97
N ASN A 44 27.84 -9.64 25.00
CA ASN A 44 28.06 -8.63 23.99
C ASN A 44 29.55 -8.63 23.63
N SER A 45 29.89 -8.93 22.39
CA SER A 45 31.29 -8.93 21.94
C SER A 45 31.65 -7.61 21.26
N ILE A 46 32.90 -7.21 21.44
CA ILE A 46 33.52 -6.15 20.65
C ILE A 46 33.60 -6.65 19.22
N LYS A 47 32.95 -5.94 18.31
CA LYS A 47 33.04 -6.18 16.88
C LYS A 47 34.25 -5.47 16.29
N TYR A 48 34.41 -4.22 16.66
CA TYR A 48 35.50 -3.37 16.21
C TYR A 48 35.84 -2.34 17.29
N LEU A 49 37.13 -2.07 17.45
CA LEU A 49 37.68 -1.11 18.39
C LEU A 49 38.82 -0.35 17.71
N LEU A 50 38.69 0.98 17.65
CA LEU A 50 39.74 1.90 17.24
C LEU A 50 40.07 2.79 18.43
N ILE A 51 41.36 2.88 18.78
CA ILE A 51 41.88 3.75 19.83
C ILE A 51 42.84 4.72 19.14
N ALA A 52 42.61 6.02 19.30
CA ALA A 52 43.44 7.07 18.74
C ALA A 52 43.87 8.04 19.84
N LYS A 53 45.16 8.33 19.91
CA LYS A 53 45.74 9.37 20.77
C LYS A 53 46.06 10.57 19.92
N ASN A 54 45.51 11.73 20.27
CA ASN A 54 45.87 12.97 19.63
C ASN A 54 46.96 13.68 20.45
N GLN A 55 48.14 13.88 19.86
CA GLN A 55 49.28 14.47 20.56
C GLN A 55 49.14 15.98 20.81
N ILE A 56 48.30 16.67 20.05
CA ILE A 56 48.11 18.13 20.17
C ILE A 56 47.02 18.44 21.21
N GLU A 57 45.93 17.69 21.19
CA GLU A 57 44.78 17.90 22.07
C GLU A 57 44.96 17.22 23.43
N ASN A 58 46.00 16.39 23.61
CA ASN A 58 46.24 15.56 24.80
C ASN A 58 45.05 14.62 25.13
N GLU A 59 44.27 14.22 24.13
CA GLU A 59 43.10 13.38 24.30
C GLU A 59 43.35 11.95 23.78
N THR A 60 42.69 10.98 24.41
CA THR A 60 42.52 9.64 23.86
C THR A 60 41.07 9.40 23.47
N LYS A 61 40.84 9.14 22.19
CA LYS A 61 39.53 8.90 21.59
C LYS A 61 39.39 7.42 21.25
N ILE A 62 38.21 6.87 21.52
CA ILE A 62 37.92 5.45 21.32
C ILE A 62 36.61 5.31 20.56
N LEU A 63 36.64 4.57 19.46
CA LEU A 63 35.47 4.16 18.71
C LEU A 63 35.24 2.68 18.96
N LEU A 64 34.10 2.35 19.57
CA LEU A 64 33.70 1.01 19.95
C LEU A 64 32.42 0.60 19.21
N LEU A 65 32.49 -0.49 18.47
CA LEU A 65 31.34 -1.11 17.79
C LEU A 65 31.06 -2.46 18.41
N LEU A 66 29.78 -2.69 18.73
CA LEU A 66 29.31 -3.90 19.40
C LEU A 66 28.42 -4.74 18.49
N GLU A 67 28.48 -6.07 18.63
CA GLU A 67 27.59 -6.96 17.90
C GLU A 67 26.11 -6.73 18.24
N LYS A 68 25.81 -6.49 19.53
CA LYS A 68 24.46 -6.24 20.04
C LYS A 68 24.37 -4.88 20.74
N LYS A 69 23.16 -4.31 20.76
CA LYS A 69 22.89 -3.07 21.50
C LYS A 69 23.04 -3.37 23.00
N PRO A 70 23.90 -2.65 23.74
CA PRO A 70 23.96 -2.79 25.19
C PRO A 70 22.72 -2.15 25.85
N ASP A 71 22.52 -2.43 27.13
CA ASP A 71 21.63 -1.66 27.99
C ASP A 71 22.40 -1.27 29.27
N TRP A 72 23.34 -0.35 29.12
CA TRP A 72 24.15 0.10 30.25
C TRP A 72 23.49 1.28 30.95
N ASN A 73 23.44 1.20 32.27
CA ASN A 73 22.86 2.20 33.18
C ASN A 73 23.92 2.95 34.00
N THR A 74 25.19 2.59 33.85
CA THR A 74 26.35 3.21 34.49
C THR A 74 27.56 3.17 33.54
N ILE A 75 28.52 4.04 33.79
CA ILE A 75 29.81 4.11 33.10
C ILE A 75 31.00 3.74 33.97
N ASP A 76 30.76 3.33 35.23
CA ASP A 76 31.84 3.10 36.21
C ASP A 76 32.88 2.10 35.70
N LYS A 77 32.45 1.11 34.91
CA LYS A 77 33.31 0.09 34.30
C LYS A 77 34.24 0.63 33.22
N PHE A 78 33.97 1.82 32.69
CA PHE A 78 34.78 2.50 31.68
C PHE A 78 35.63 3.63 32.27
N ILE A 79 35.61 3.82 33.60
CA ILE A 79 36.54 4.74 34.27
C ILE A 79 37.93 4.11 34.20
N TYR A 80 38.89 4.85 33.66
CA TYR A 80 40.27 4.38 33.46
C TYR A 80 41.22 5.38 34.11
N LEU A 81 42.12 4.92 34.99
CA LEU A 81 43.03 5.78 35.76
C LEU A 81 42.32 6.98 36.46
N ASN A 82 41.15 6.72 37.03
CA ASN A 82 40.27 7.73 37.66
C ASN A 82 39.67 8.79 36.71
N GLU A 83 39.86 8.66 35.40
CA GLU A 83 39.25 9.53 34.39
C GLU A 83 37.89 9.01 33.95
N ILE A 84 36.90 9.91 34.00
CA ILE A 84 35.53 9.62 33.56
C ILE A 84 35.43 9.99 32.08
N PRO A 85 35.16 9.03 31.18
CA PRO A 85 35.09 9.33 29.76
C PRO A 85 33.85 10.15 29.40
N LEU A 86 34.00 11.00 28.40
CA LEU A 86 32.87 11.57 27.67
C LEU A 86 32.35 10.53 26.68
N ILE A 87 31.06 10.19 26.77
CA ILE A 87 30.45 9.15 25.93
C ILE A 87 29.40 9.76 25.00
N LYS A 88 29.50 9.41 23.71
CA LYS A 88 28.52 9.81 22.70
C LYS A 88 28.15 8.65 21.78
N ASN A 89 26.95 8.73 21.20
CA ASN A 89 26.55 7.87 20.10
C ASN A 89 27.27 8.31 18.82
N ILE A 90 27.79 7.36 18.06
CA ILE A 90 28.45 7.62 16.78
C ILE A 90 27.52 7.24 15.63
N GLU A 91 27.02 8.24 14.92
CA GLU A 91 26.08 8.05 13.81
C GLU A 91 26.76 7.44 12.59
N SER A 92 28.02 7.82 12.31
CA SER A 92 28.80 7.35 11.17
C SER A 92 30.20 6.86 11.58
N PRO A 93 30.33 5.59 12.02
CA PRO A 93 31.61 5.01 12.43
C PRO A 93 32.68 5.03 11.34
N GLN A 94 32.27 4.83 10.07
CA GLN A 94 33.18 4.80 8.93
C GLN A 94 33.80 6.17 8.64
N SER A 95 33.01 7.24 8.72
CA SER A 95 33.52 8.60 8.51
C SER A 95 34.52 8.97 9.60
N LEU A 96 34.19 8.67 10.86
CA LEU A 96 35.04 8.96 12.00
C LEU A 96 36.32 8.12 11.99
N HIS A 97 36.22 6.85 11.58
CA HIS A 97 37.36 5.97 11.37
C HIS A 97 38.33 6.55 10.33
N GLY A 98 37.82 6.95 9.17
CA GLY A 98 38.64 7.58 8.13
C GLY A 98 39.31 8.86 8.62
N GLU A 99 38.55 9.76 9.25
CA GLU A 99 39.05 11.02 9.80
C GLU A 99 40.23 10.81 10.76
N TRP A 100 40.09 9.90 11.72
CA TRP A 100 41.11 9.66 12.74
C TRP A 100 42.37 8.99 12.18
N LEU A 101 42.23 8.15 11.14
CA LEU A 101 43.37 7.54 10.45
C LEU A 101 44.14 8.53 9.57
N THR A 102 43.44 9.54 9.02
CA THR A 102 44.05 10.55 8.13
C THR A 102 44.67 11.74 8.86
N ASP A 103 44.36 11.91 10.14
CA ASP A 103 44.95 12.96 10.97
C ASP A 103 46.35 12.52 11.44
N ASN A 104 47.37 13.17 10.89
CA ASN A 104 48.78 12.89 11.17
C ASN A 104 49.18 13.08 12.64
N ASN A 105 48.34 13.74 13.45
CA ASN A 105 48.58 13.95 14.88
C ASN A 105 48.11 12.76 15.73
N ASN A 106 47.47 11.76 15.11
CA ASN A 106 46.96 10.60 15.79
C ASN A 106 47.92 9.42 15.71
N GLN A 107 48.29 8.90 16.88
CA GLN A 107 48.79 7.53 16.98
C GLN A 107 47.61 6.61 17.28
N TYR A 108 47.41 5.56 16.48
CA TYR A 108 46.24 4.70 16.62
C TYR A 108 46.55 3.21 16.70
N LEU A 109 45.57 2.46 17.21
CA LEU A 109 45.57 1.01 17.28
C LEU A 109 44.17 0.47 16.98
N GLU A 110 44.12 -0.60 16.20
CA GLU A 110 42.87 -1.26 15.80
C GLU A 110 42.74 -2.67 16.39
N TYR A 111 41.49 -3.13 16.54
CA TYR A 111 41.13 -4.48 16.92
C TYR A 111 39.77 -4.88 16.33
N GLY A 112 39.75 -6.02 15.64
CA GLY A 112 38.56 -6.54 14.94
C GLY A 112 38.45 -6.05 13.49
N GLU A 113 37.32 -6.33 12.84
CA GLU A 113 37.05 -5.93 11.46
C GLU A 113 35.93 -4.88 11.40
N LEU A 114 36.23 -3.72 10.84
CA LEU A 114 35.21 -2.75 10.49
C LEU A 114 34.41 -3.33 9.31
N LEU A 115 33.08 -3.44 9.45
CA LEU A 115 32.21 -3.83 8.34
C LEU A 115 32.55 -2.96 7.12
N LYS A 116 33.14 -3.58 6.09
CA LYS A 116 33.27 -2.97 4.78
C LYS A 116 31.86 -2.59 4.35
N SER A 117 31.54 -1.30 4.36
CA SER A 117 30.40 -0.82 3.59
C SER A 117 30.65 -1.31 2.18
N SER A 118 29.74 -2.12 1.65
CA SER A 118 29.71 -2.47 0.24
C SER A 118 29.89 -1.18 -0.55
N ASN A 119 31.07 -1.03 -1.17
CA ASN A 119 31.55 0.10 -1.97
C ASN A 119 30.46 1.15 -2.22
N ILE A 120 30.28 2.10 -1.31
CA ILE A 120 29.47 3.30 -1.58
C ILE A 120 30.30 4.15 -2.54
N SER A 121 29.68 4.64 -3.60
CA SER A 121 30.32 5.44 -4.66
C SER A 121 31.21 6.58 -4.12
N LEU A 122 32.28 6.89 -4.85
CA LEU A 122 33.23 8.00 -4.61
C LEU A 122 32.60 9.40 -4.76
N ALA A 123 31.36 9.50 -5.25
CA ALA A 123 30.64 10.77 -5.40
C ALA A 123 30.23 11.35 -4.04
N LYS A 124 30.32 12.69 -3.88
CA LYS A 124 29.98 13.34 -2.61
C LYS A 124 28.49 13.09 -2.27
N PRO A 125 28.11 12.93 -0.99
CA PRO A 125 26.72 12.63 -0.59
C PRO A 125 25.66 13.56 -1.19
N LYS A 126 26.02 14.83 -1.42
CA LYS A 126 25.13 15.84 -2.02
C LYS A 126 24.91 15.65 -3.52
N GLU A 127 25.92 15.17 -4.25
CA GLU A 127 25.79 14.84 -5.68
C GLU A 127 24.91 13.61 -5.85
N GLN A 128 25.13 12.57 -5.04
CA GLN A 128 24.26 11.38 -5.02
C GLN A 128 22.80 11.68 -4.68
N GLU A 129 22.56 12.73 -3.87
CA GLU A 129 21.21 13.17 -3.54
C GLU A 129 20.54 13.87 -4.72
N ASN A 130 21.24 14.79 -5.38
CA ASN A 130 20.75 15.47 -6.58
C ASN A 130 20.44 14.48 -7.71
N ASP A 131 21.36 13.54 -7.99
CA ASP A 131 21.17 12.54 -9.05
C ASP A 131 19.94 11.65 -8.77
N PHE A 132 19.73 11.28 -7.51
CA PHE A 132 18.56 10.50 -7.11
C PHE A 132 17.26 11.32 -7.24
N GLU A 133 17.25 12.60 -6.87
CA GLU A 133 16.08 13.46 -7.02
C GLU A 133 15.73 13.70 -8.49
N GLU A 134 16.73 13.89 -9.35
CA GLU A 134 16.56 13.99 -10.80
C GLU A 134 15.99 12.69 -11.38
N PHE A 135 16.56 11.54 -11.00
CA PHE A 135 16.05 10.23 -11.41
C PHE A 135 14.59 10.03 -11.01
N ILE A 136 14.23 10.31 -9.75
CA ILE A 136 12.84 10.19 -9.27
C ILE A 136 11.90 11.11 -10.04
N THR A 137 12.33 12.33 -10.37
CA THR A 137 11.54 13.30 -11.15
C THR A 137 11.28 12.79 -12.57
N ASN A 138 12.30 12.24 -13.22
CA ASN A 138 12.20 11.65 -14.56
C ASN A 138 11.31 10.41 -14.55
N LEU A 139 11.55 9.49 -13.60
CA LEU A 139 10.74 8.27 -13.45
C LEU A 139 9.27 8.61 -13.17
N ARG A 140 8.99 9.64 -12.39
CA ARG A 140 7.63 10.10 -12.12
C ARG A 140 6.93 10.58 -13.39
N THR A 141 7.64 11.30 -14.26
CA THR A 141 7.10 11.72 -15.56
C THR A 141 6.79 10.51 -16.43
N ILE A 142 7.70 9.55 -16.53
CA ILE A 142 7.49 8.28 -17.26
C ILE A 142 6.29 7.53 -16.70
N PHE A 143 6.23 7.33 -15.39
CA PHE A 143 5.14 6.63 -14.71
C PHE A 143 3.78 7.31 -14.94
N ASN A 144 3.71 8.64 -14.98
CA ASN A 144 2.45 9.33 -15.25
C ASN A 144 1.98 9.16 -16.71
N ASN A 145 2.93 9.07 -17.65
CA ASN A 145 2.64 8.97 -19.09
C ASN A 145 2.37 7.52 -19.53
N ASP A 146 3.12 6.55 -19.01
CA ASP A 146 2.97 5.13 -19.32
C ASP A 146 1.96 4.48 -18.37
N LYS A 147 0.71 4.36 -18.82
CA LYS A 147 -0.39 3.78 -18.02
C LYS A 147 -0.21 2.29 -17.69
N GLU A 148 0.67 1.57 -18.39
CA GLU A 148 0.92 0.14 -18.18
C GLU A 148 1.98 -0.11 -17.10
N MET A 149 2.90 0.84 -16.87
CA MET A 149 3.93 0.71 -15.84
C MET A 149 3.31 0.52 -14.45
N THR A 150 3.61 -0.61 -13.79
CA THR A 150 3.06 -0.92 -12.48
C THR A 150 3.87 -0.27 -11.34
N THR A 151 3.28 -0.19 -10.15
CA THR A 151 3.99 0.17 -8.90
C THR A 151 5.25 -0.68 -8.70
N ASN A 152 5.21 -1.96 -9.08
CA ASN A 152 6.34 -2.88 -8.93
C ASN A 152 7.46 -2.56 -9.93
N ASP A 153 7.12 -2.18 -11.16
CA ASP A 153 8.11 -1.78 -12.17
C ASP A 153 8.85 -0.52 -11.73
N ALA A 154 8.12 0.51 -11.27
CA ALA A 154 8.74 1.72 -10.72
C ALA A 154 9.61 1.41 -9.49
N THR A 155 9.12 0.54 -8.60
CA THR A 155 9.89 0.11 -7.42
C THR A 155 11.18 -0.60 -7.81
N ARG A 156 11.13 -1.48 -8.82
CA ARG A 156 12.29 -2.19 -9.36
C ARG A 156 13.30 -1.20 -9.93
N LEU A 157 12.87 -0.28 -10.79
CA LEU A 157 13.74 0.74 -11.40
C LEU A 157 14.42 1.63 -10.36
N ILE A 158 13.72 2.00 -9.29
CA ILE A 158 14.32 2.74 -8.16
C ILE A 158 15.44 1.93 -7.51
N TYR A 159 15.22 0.65 -7.24
CA TYR A 159 16.25 -0.17 -6.61
C TYR A 159 17.41 -0.50 -7.55
N GLU A 160 17.16 -0.73 -8.84
CA GLU A 160 18.19 -0.89 -9.85
C GLU A 160 19.09 0.34 -9.92
N PHE A 161 18.52 1.54 -10.01
CA PHE A 161 19.28 2.79 -9.98
C PHE A 161 20.15 2.89 -8.72
N LEU A 162 19.59 2.61 -7.54
CA LEU A 162 20.32 2.69 -6.27
C LEU A 162 21.46 1.68 -6.18
N ASP A 163 21.29 0.47 -6.74
CA ASP A 163 22.31 -0.57 -6.77
C ASP A 163 23.43 -0.23 -7.77
N GLU A 164 23.08 0.22 -8.98
CA GLU A 164 24.02 0.59 -10.05
C GLU A 164 24.89 1.80 -9.67
N THR A 165 24.27 2.83 -9.10
CA THR A 165 24.97 4.04 -8.64
C THR A 165 25.67 3.85 -7.31
N LYS A 166 25.50 2.70 -6.66
CA LYS A 166 26.01 2.40 -5.31
C LYS A 166 25.63 3.51 -4.32
N ASN A 167 24.39 3.99 -4.43
CA ASN A 167 23.90 5.13 -3.68
C ASN A 167 23.67 4.76 -2.21
N SER A 168 24.18 5.59 -1.30
CA SER A 168 24.06 5.34 0.15
C SER A 168 22.59 5.23 0.64
N LYS A 169 21.62 5.83 -0.07
CA LYS A 169 20.19 5.72 0.24
C LYS A 169 19.66 4.28 0.20
N ARG A 170 20.28 3.37 -0.56
CA ARG A 170 19.90 1.95 -0.64
C ARG A 170 19.76 1.28 0.72
N TYR A 171 20.69 1.57 1.62
CA TYR A 171 20.76 0.94 2.94
C TYR A 171 20.35 1.89 4.07
N ASN A 172 20.64 3.19 3.91
CA ASN A 172 20.46 4.17 4.99
C ASN A 172 19.05 4.79 5.02
N SER A 173 18.31 4.74 3.90
CA SER A 173 17.07 5.51 3.72
C SER A 173 15.89 4.69 3.21
N LEU A 174 15.80 3.40 3.56
CA LEU A 174 14.70 2.51 3.17
C LEU A 174 13.31 3.08 3.48
N THR A 175 13.15 3.76 4.61
CA THR A 175 11.87 4.41 4.97
C THR A 175 11.53 5.57 4.04
N GLN A 176 12.52 6.36 3.64
CA GLN A 176 12.34 7.46 2.69
C GLN A 176 11.97 6.93 1.30
N ILE A 177 12.63 5.87 0.85
CA ILE A 177 12.31 5.20 -0.43
C ILE A 177 10.88 4.68 -0.42
N LYS A 178 10.46 3.99 0.66
CA LYS A 178 9.06 3.54 0.82
C LYS A 178 8.07 4.71 0.78
N ARG A 179 8.42 5.86 1.38
CA ARG A 179 7.60 7.07 1.34
C ARG A 179 7.49 7.63 -0.08
N ILE A 180 8.60 7.73 -0.82
CA ILE A 180 8.63 8.18 -2.21
C ILE A 180 7.74 7.28 -3.09
N ILE A 181 7.86 5.96 -2.96
CA ILE A 181 7.02 4.99 -3.66
C ILE A 181 5.54 5.22 -3.34
N ALA A 182 5.20 5.32 -2.05
CA ALA A 182 3.82 5.55 -1.61
C ALA A 182 3.25 6.92 -2.05
N GLN A 183 4.10 7.93 -2.28
CA GLN A 183 3.65 9.25 -2.67
C GLN A 183 3.45 9.40 -4.18
N TYR A 184 4.36 8.82 -4.98
CA TYR A 184 4.44 9.13 -6.40
C TYR A 184 4.16 7.94 -7.33
N PHE A 185 4.35 6.70 -6.86
CA PHE A 185 4.42 5.52 -7.72
C PHE A 185 3.35 4.49 -7.36
N LEU A 186 2.14 4.94 -7.03
CA LEU A 186 1.00 4.06 -6.74
C LEU A 186 0.00 4.07 -7.90
N ARG A 187 -0.38 2.88 -8.37
CA ARG A 187 -1.59 2.67 -9.18
C ARG A 187 -2.69 1.96 -8.39
N PRO A 188 -3.96 2.21 -8.76
CA PRO A 188 -5.08 1.41 -8.30
C PRO A 188 -4.90 -0.03 -8.78
N ILE A 189 -5.02 -0.98 -7.87
CA ILE A 189 -5.05 -2.41 -8.21
C ILE A 189 -6.45 -2.73 -8.72
N ASP A 190 -6.57 -3.51 -9.80
CA ASP A 190 -7.87 -4.03 -10.25
C ASP A 190 -8.51 -4.82 -9.09
N PRO A 191 -9.63 -4.32 -8.52
CA PRO A 191 -10.28 -4.95 -7.36
C PRO A 191 -10.89 -6.32 -7.71
N THR A 192 -10.94 -6.68 -8.99
CA THR A 192 -11.51 -7.92 -9.49
C THR A 192 -10.49 -8.99 -9.85
N LYS A 193 -9.18 -8.70 -9.78
CA LYS A 193 -8.11 -9.58 -10.27
C LYS A 193 -8.18 -11.02 -9.73
N ASN A 194 -8.60 -11.19 -8.48
CA ASN A 194 -8.68 -12.50 -7.80
C ASN A 194 -10.13 -12.93 -7.52
N TRP A 195 -11.10 -12.34 -8.21
CA TRP A 195 -12.51 -12.62 -7.97
C TRP A 195 -13.12 -13.33 -9.17
N HIS A 196 -13.73 -14.51 -8.93
CA HIS A 196 -14.57 -15.16 -9.91
C HIS A 196 -15.81 -14.29 -10.21
N ILE A 197 -15.83 -13.73 -11.41
CA ILE A 197 -16.94 -12.94 -11.93
C ILE A 197 -17.70 -13.79 -12.93
N HIS A 198 -18.98 -13.98 -12.69
CA HIS A 198 -19.83 -14.70 -13.62
C HIS A 198 -19.98 -13.89 -14.92
N PRO A 199 -19.87 -14.53 -16.10
CA PRO A 199 -20.14 -13.88 -17.39
C PRO A 199 -21.53 -13.25 -17.40
N ILE A 200 -21.71 -12.16 -18.15
CA ILE A 200 -22.98 -11.42 -18.11
C ILE A 200 -24.14 -12.30 -18.60
N GLU A 201 -23.86 -13.24 -19.51
CA GLU A 201 -24.79 -14.18 -20.13
C GLU A 201 -25.39 -15.19 -19.14
N THR A 202 -24.72 -15.44 -18.02
CA THR A 202 -25.22 -16.39 -17.01
C THR A 202 -26.28 -15.75 -16.10
N PHE A 203 -26.49 -14.44 -16.20
CA PHE A 203 -27.53 -13.76 -15.43
C PHE A 203 -28.91 -13.99 -16.05
N LYS A 204 -29.94 -14.12 -15.21
CA LYS A 204 -31.32 -14.39 -15.61
C LYS A 204 -31.91 -13.15 -16.29
N HIS A 205 -31.56 -12.89 -17.55
CA HIS A 205 -31.92 -11.67 -18.26
C HIS A 205 -33.41 -11.42 -18.41
N GLU A 206 -34.24 -12.46 -18.29
CA GLU A 206 -35.70 -12.31 -18.25
C GLU A 206 -36.24 -11.78 -16.92
N ASN A 207 -35.44 -11.80 -15.86
CA ASN A 207 -35.81 -11.25 -14.56
C ASN A 207 -35.98 -9.73 -14.67
N GLN A 208 -37.15 -9.24 -14.22
CA GLN A 208 -37.51 -7.82 -14.28
C GLN A 208 -36.57 -6.95 -13.44
N ASP A 209 -36.06 -7.45 -12.31
CA ASP A 209 -35.09 -6.73 -11.47
C ASP A 209 -33.79 -6.46 -12.23
N ILE A 210 -33.31 -7.44 -12.99
CA ILE A 210 -32.14 -7.27 -13.86
C ILE A 210 -32.41 -6.22 -14.94
N LYS A 211 -33.57 -6.28 -15.61
CA LYS A 211 -33.93 -5.31 -16.66
C LYS A 211 -33.98 -3.89 -16.11
N ASN A 212 -34.68 -3.68 -15.00
CA ASN A 212 -34.84 -2.37 -14.36
C ASN A 212 -33.51 -1.79 -13.88
N ILE A 213 -32.65 -2.61 -13.26
CA ILE A 213 -31.32 -2.16 -12.81
C ILE A 213 -30.44 -1.75 -14.00
N LYS A 214 -30.46 -2.52 -15.10
CA LYS A 214 -29.72 -2.15 -16.33
C LYS A 214 -30.17 -0.79 -16.85
N GLU A 215 -31.48 -0.59 -16.98
CA GLU A 215 -32.06 0.66 -17.46
C GLU A 215 -31.68 1.84 -16.55
N LEU A 216 -31.73 1.65 -15.24
CA LEU A 216 -31.37 2.66 -14.26
C LEU A 216 -29.90 3.08 -14.40
N ILE A 217 -28.99 2.11 -14.49
CA ILE A 217 -27.55 2.38 -14.67
C ILE A 217 -27.29 3.09 -15.99
N LEU A 218 -27.88 2.60 -17.10
CA LEU A 218 -27.70 3.21 -18.42
C LEU A 218 -28.23 4.66 -18.46
N LYS A 219 -29.37 4.92 -17.81
CA LYS A 219 -29.94 6.27 -17.67
C LYS A 219 -28.97 7.20 -16.93
N GLN A 220 -28.43 6.79 -15.79
CA GLN A 220 -27.50 7.63 -15.02
C GLN A 220 -26.14 7.79 -15.69
N LEU A 221 -25.62 6.76 -16.37
CA LEU A 221 -24.40 6.88 -17.18
C LEU A 221 -24.57 7.86 -18.34
N LYS A 222 -25.75 7.90 -18.97
CA LYS A 222 -26.07 8.88 -20.01
C LYS A 222 -26.10 10.29 -19.44
N GLU A 223 -26.65 10.46 -18.24
CA GLU A 223 -26.67 11.76 -17.55
C GLU A 223 -25.27 12.24 -17.17
N LEU A 224 -24.43 11.38 -16.59
CA LEU A 224 -23.05 11.69 -16.23
C LEU A 224 -22.21 12.21 -17.40
N LYS A 225 -22.47 11.72 -18.62
CA LYS A 225 -21.75 12.10 -19.84
C LYS A 225 -22.20 13.43 -20.45
N LYS A 226 -23.31 14.02 -19.98
CA LYS A 226 -23.78 15.32 -20.48
C LYS A 226 -22.98 16.46 -19.84
N PRO A 227 -22.67 17.54 -20.58
CA PRO A 227 -22.10 18.75 -19.99
C PRO A 227 -23.03 19.30 -18.89
N GLY A 228 -22.51 19.42 -17.67
CA GLY A 228 -23.29 19.87 -16.50
C GLY A 228 -24.33 18.85 -15.99
N GLY A 229 -24.36 17.64 -16.55
CA GLY A 229 -25.24 16.57 -16.12
C GLY A 229 -24.97 16.16 -14.68
N ARG A 230 -26.03 15.96 -13.91
CA ARG A 230 -25.97 15.55 -12.50
C ARG A 230 -26.68 14.21 -12.35
N PRO A 231 -25.96 13.09 -12.48
CA PRO A 231 -26.58 11.80 -12.27
C PRO A 231 -26.99 11.66 -10.81
N LYS A 232 -28.08 10.93 -10.60
CA LYS A 232 -28.45 10.48 -9.27
C LYS A 232 -27.64 9.25 -8.91
N SER A 233 -27.26 9.16 -7.63
CA SER A 233 -26.75 7.92 -7.09
C SER A 233 -27.81 6.82 -7.15
N ILE A 234 -27.37 5.57 -7.23
CA ILE A 234 -28.24 4.41 -7.28
C ILE A 234 -28.03 3.61 -6.00
N VAL A 235 -29.09 3.28 -5.29
CA VAL A 235 -29.07 2.38 -4.14
C VAL A 235 -29.84 1.13 -4.50
N ILE A 236 -29.15 -0.01 -4.50
CA ILE A 236 -29.73 -1.32 -4.79
C ILE A 236 -29.74 -2.14 -3.50
N GLU A 237 -30.94 -2.37 -2.97
CA GLU A 237 -31.17 -3.19 -1.79
C GLU A 237 -31.69 -4.57 -2.19
N GLY A 238 -31.32 -5.61 -1.46
CA GLY A 238 -31.84 -6.96 -1.66
C GLY A 238 -31.18 -7.98 -0.76
N CYS A 239 -31.61 -9.24 -0.85
CA CYS A 239 -31.07 -10.31 -0.03
C CYS A 239 -29.55 -10.50 -0.21
N THR A 240 -28.91 -11.01 0.86
CA THR A 240 -27.48 -11.32 0.84
C THR A 240 -27.22 -12.50 -0.11
N ARG A 241 -26.06 -12.52 -0.77
CA ARG A 241 -25.59 -13.61 -1.66
C ARG A 241 -26.41 -13.89 -2.94
N ILE A 242 -27.40 -13.08 -3.30
CA ILE A 242 -28.14 -13.25 -4.57
C ILE A 242 -27.34 -12.86 -5.83
N GLY A 243 -26.11 -12.37 -5.69
CA GLY A 243 -25.24 -12.02 -6.83
C GLY A 243 -25.25 -10.55 -7.25
N LYS A 244 -25.74 -9.61 -6.43
CA LYS A 244 -25.79 -8.15 -6.72
C LYS A 244 -24.47 -7.60 -7.24
N THR A 245 -23.38 -7.73 -6.46
CA THR A 245 -22.07 -7.18 -6.83
C THR A 245 -21.52 -7.83 -8.10
N ASN A 246 -21.73 -9.14 -8.24
CA ASN A 246 -21.31 -9.92 -9.40
C ASN A 246 -22.00 -9.41 -10.68
N PHE A 247 -23.32 -9.18 -10.59
CA PHE A 247 -24.13 -8.63 -11.68
C PHE A 247 -23.64 -7.24 -12.12
N ILE A 248 -23.49 -6.31 -11.18
CA ILE A 248 -23.09 -4.92 -11.49
C ILE A 248 -21.70 -4.88 -12.13
N VAL A 249 -20.75 -5.62 -11.56
CA VAL A 249 -19.40 -5.71 -12.10
C VAL A 249 -19.40 -6.33 -13.49
N SER A 250 -20.12 -7.44 -13.69
CA SER A 250 -20.21 -8.12 -14.99
C SER A 250 -20.85 -7.21 -16.05
N PHE A 251 -21.92 -6.49 -15.69
CA PHE A 251 -22.62 -5.57 -16.59
C PHE A 251 -21.76 -4.35 -16.96
N LEU A 252 -21.04 -3.74 -16.01
CA LEU A 252 -20.15 -2.62 -16.32
C LEU A 252 -18.96 -3.07 -17.18
N LYS A 253 -18.43 -4.28 -16.95
CA LYS A 253 -17.40 -4.88 -17.82
C LYS A 253 -17.93 -5.12 -19.24
N SER A 254 -19.16 -5.64 -19.41
CA SER A 254 -19.74 -5.84 -20.74
C SER A 254 -19.96 -4.53 -21.51
N LEU A 255 -20.06 -3.41 -20.80
CA LEU A 255 -20.14 -2.05 -21.39
C LEU A 255 -18.78 -1.37 -21.55
N ASN A 256 -17.67 -2.03 -21.20
CA ASN A 256 -16.32 -1.47 -21.14
C ASN A 256 -16.25 -0.18 -20.29
N VAL A 257 -17.00 -0.12 -19.20
CA VAL A 257 -17.00 1.02 -18.26
C VAL A 257 -16.00 0.75 -17.15
N LYS A 258 -15.05 1.67 -16.94
CA LYS A 258 -14.13 1.61 -15.80
C LYS A 258 -14.85 1.99 -14.51
N PHE A 259 -14.63 1.22 -13.45
CA PHE A 259 -15.24 1.44 -12.15
C PHE A 259 -14.23 1.26 -11.01
N ASN A 260 -14.49 1.93 -9.90
CA ASN A 260 -13.93 1.60 -8.59
C ASN A 260 -14.87 0.63 -7.86
N LEU A 261 -14.31 -0.26 -7.07
CA LEU A 261 -15.08 -1.15 -6.20
C LEU A 261 -14.50 -1.10 -4.79
N GLN A 262 -15.33 -0.70 -3.84
CA GLN A 262 -14.99 -0.66 -2.42
C GLN A 262 -15.93 -1.57 -1.65
N LYS A 263 -15.36 -2.43 -0.79
CA LYS A 263 -16.08 -3.39 0.04
C LYS A 263 -15.84 -3.06 1.51
N GLY A 264 -16.90 -2.77 2.26
CA GLY A 264 -16.87 -2.54 3.71
C GLY A 264 -16.28 -1.20 4.15
N ASP A 265 -15.06 -0.85 3.73
CA ASP A 265 -14.35 0.35 4.19
C ASP A 265 -14.22 1.41 3.08
N LEU A 266 -14.52 2.68 3.42
CA LEU A 266 -14.23 3.83 2.56
C LEU A 266 -12.74 4.18 2.58
N SER A 267 -12.04 3.90 1.47
CA SER A 267 -10.65 4.27 1.21
C SER A 267 -10.47 4.90 -0.17
N PHE A 268 -10.08 6.17 -0.20
CA PHE A 268 -9.73 6.88 -1.43
C PHE A 268 -8.23 6.85 -1.72
N SER A 269 -7.47 5.93 -1.10
CA SER A 269 -6.04 5.79 -1.38
C SER A 269 -5.78 5.50 -2.86
N ARG A 270 -4.67 5.99 -3.42
CA ARG A 270 -4.26 5.74 -4.81
C ARG A 270 -4.11 4.25 -5.14
N LYS A 271 -3.97 3.39 -4.13
CA LYS A 271 -3.93 1.92 -4.28
C LYS A 271 -5.30 1.30 -4.56
N ARG A 272 -6.38 1.94 -4.11
CA ARG A 272 -7.75 1.38 -4.12
C ARG A 272 -8.75 2.19 -4.94
N TYR A 273 -8.43 3.45 -5.24
CA TYR A 273 -9.36 4.38 -5.87
C TYR A 273 -8.71 5.14 -7.03
N SER A 274 -9.32 5.00 -8.21
CA SER A 274 -8.91 5.60 -9.47
C SER A 274 -9.80 6.78 -9.85
N ASP A 275 -9.21 7.94 -10.16
CA ASP A 275 -9.95 9.09 -10.75
C ASP A 275 -10.26 8.89 -12.25
N ASP A 276 -9.74 7.81 -12.85
CA ASP A 276 -10.04 7.45 -14.25
C ASP A 276 -11.29 6.56 -14.37
N ALA A 277 -11.86 6.10 -13.24
CA ALA A 277 -13.14 5.41 -13.23
C ALA A 277 -14.31 6.37 -13.50
N LEU A 278 -15.41 5.84 -14.03
CA LEU A 278 -16.66 6.58 -14.21
C LEU A 278 -17.69 6.26 -13.14
N VAL A 279 -17.56 5.09 -12.50
CA VAL A 279 -18.53 4.55 -11.55
C VAL A 279 -17.81 4.14 -10.28
N ASP A 280 -18.39 4.45 -9.13
CA ASP A 280 -17.97 3.94 -7.84
C ASP A 280 -19.01 2.95 -7.33
N ILE A 281 -18.60 1.70 -7.13
CA ILE A 281 -19.42 0.66 -6.53
C ILE A 281 -19.08 0.57 -5.04
N TRP A 282 -20.08 0.83 -4.19
CA TRP A 282 -20.01 0.80 -2.74
C TRP A 282 -20.75 -0.43 -2.23
N ASP A 283 -20.02 -1.49 -1.93
CA ASP A 283 -20.57 -2.78 -1.53
C ASP A 283 -20.47 -2.98 -0.01
N ASP A 284 -21.60 -3.28 0.63
CA ASP A 284 -21.73 -3.45 2.09
C ASP A 284 -21.21 -2.25 2.92
N LEU A 285 -21.35 -1.04 2.37
CA LEU A 285 -20.93 0.19 3.06
C LEU A 285 -22.00 0.69 4.04
N ASN A 286 -21.59 1.12 5.23
CA ASN A 286 -22.49 1.64 6.25
C ASN A 286 -22.74 3.16 6.09
N ILE A 287 -24.00 3.59 6.02
CA ILE A 287 -24.37 5.02 5.94
C ILE A 287 -23.83 5.86 7.10
N PHE A 288 -23.71 5.29 8.30
CA PHE A 288 -23.12 5.98 9.44
C PHE A 288 -21.64 6.28 9.24
N GLU A 289 -20.90 5.43 8.52
CA GLU A 289 -19.50 5.68 8.19
C GLU A 289 -19.38 6.85 7.21
N ILE A 290 -20.21 6.87 6.17
CA ILE A 290 -20.28 7.98 5.20
C ILE A 290 -20.59 9.29 5.92
N ARG A 291 -21.56 9.26 6.84
CA ARG A 291 -21.95 10.42 7.65
C ARG A 291 -20.82 10.92 8.54
N ASN A 292 -20.14 10.02 9.26
CA ASN A 292 -19.05 10.38 10.16
C ASN A 292 -17.86 11.00 9.43
N LYS A 293 -17.67 10.66 8.15
CA LYS A 293 -16.66 11.25 7.27
C LYS A 293 -17.13 12.54 6.56
N ASN A 294 -18.36 13.01 6.81
CA ASN A 294 -19.00 14.15 6.13
C ASN A 294 -19.07 14.00 4.59
N LEU A 295 -19.19 12.76 4.10
CA LEU A 295 -19.16 12.45 2.66
C LEU A 295 -20.55 12.21 2.05
N ILE A 296 -21.64 12.38 2.81
CA ILE A 296 -23.00 12.16 2.28
C ILE A 296 -23.21 13.03 1.05
N GLN A 297 -22.86 14.31 1.12
CA GLN A 297 -23.19 15.22 0.04
C GLN A 297 -22.41 14.87 -1.24
N SER A 298 -21.10 14.67 -1.14
CA SER A 298 -20.26 14.38 -2.30
C SER A 298 -20.57 13.04 -2.96
N ILE A 299 -20.81 11.98 -2.18
CA ILE A 299 -21.04 10.65 -2.75
C ILE A 299 -22.46 10.50 -3.30
N PHE A 300 -23.49 11.02 -2.60
CA PHE A 300 -24.89 10.86 -3.05
C PHE A 300 -25.33 11.81 -4.16
N THR A 301 -24.71 13.00 -4.29
CA THR A 301 -24.89 13.83 -5.51
C THR A 301 -24.00 13.44 -6.68
N CYS A 302 -23.16 12.41 -6.51
CA CYS A 302 -22.14 12.07 -7.52
C CYS A 302 -21.25 13.29 -7.85
N SER A 303 -20.96 14.13 -6.84
CA SER A 303 -20.19 15.37 -6.95
C SER A 303 -18.92 15.27 -6.11
N GLN A 304 -18.06 14.32 -6.48
CA GLN A 304 -16.80 14.04 -5.80
C GLN A 304 -15.66 14.96 -6.26
N ALA A 305 -15.79 15.65 -7.39
CA ALA A 305 -14.75 16.55 -7.88
C ALA A 305 -14.42 17.64 -6.85
N SER A 306 -13.13 17.97 -6.73
CA SER A 306 -12.56 18.92 -5.79
C SER A 306 -12.73 18.60 -4.31
N GLN A 307 -13.16 17.37 -3.98
CA GLN A 307 -13.14 16.91 -2.59
C GLN A 307 -11.71 16.56 -2.18
N ILE A 308 -11.24 17.19 -1.10
CA ILE A 308 -9.95 16.89 -0.49
C ILE A 308 -10.13 15.73 0.47
N ILE A 309 -9.48 14.61 0.19
CA ILE A 309 -9.57 13.40 1.00
C ILE A 309 -8.22 13.11 1.65
N LYS A 310 -8.27 12.90 2.96
CA LYS A 310 -7.12 12.45 3.74
C LYS A 310 -6.92 10.96 3.51
N SER A 311 -5.71 10.58 3.10
CA SER A 311 -5.41 9.15 2.97
C SER A 311 -5.33 8.49 4.36
N PRO A 312 -5.85 7.27 4.51
CA PRO A 312 -5.60 6.47 5.71
C PRO A 312 -4.14 6.00 5.84
N ASP A 313 -3.36 6.01 4.75
CA ASP A 313 -1.94 5.64 4.77
C ASP A 313 -1.09 6.85 5.22
N LYS A 314 -0.35 6.71 6.33
CA LYS A 314 0.46 7.78 6.95
C LYS A 314 1.52 8.40 6.04
N PHE A 315 1.83 7.75 4.91
CA PHE A 315 2.83 8.23 3.96
C PHE A 315 2.22 8.82 2.69
N GLU A 316 0.92 8.67 2.47
CA GLU A 316 0.23 9.23 1.32
C GLU A 316 -0.27 10.64 1.65
N ASN A 317 -0.02 11.58 0.74
CA ASN A 317 -0.48 12.96 0.93
C ASN A 317 -2.01 13.04 0.78
N GLU A 318 -2.61 14.09 1.35
CA GLU A 318 -3.99 14.44 1.03
C GLU A 318 -4.13 14.61 -0.50
N ARG A 319 -5.24 14.14 -1.06
CA ARG A 319 -5.50 14.23 -2.50
C ARG A 319 -6.81 14.94 -2.76
N GLU A 320 -6.83 15.75 -3.80
CA GLU A 320 -8.04 16.26 -4.41
C GLU A 320 -8.55 15.23 -5.43
N LEU A 321 -9.84 14.91 -5.39
CA LEU A 321 -10.48 14.08 -6.40
C LEU A 321 -10.78 14.91 -7.65
N ASN A 322 -10.42 14.38 -8.82
CA ASN A 322 -10.42 15.16 -10.05
C ASN A 322 -11.72 15.09 -10.87
N LYS A 323 -12.59 14.13 -10.59
CA LYS A 323 -13.80 13.87 -11.38
C LYS A 323 -15.01 13.54 -10.53
N ASN A 324 -16.18 13.69 -11.15
CA ASN A 324 -17.46 13.21 -10.65
C ASN A 324 -17.68 11.77 -11.11
N HIS A 325 -18.21 10.93 -10.21
CA HIS A 325 -18.37 9.51 -10.41
C HIS A 325 -19.82 9.11 -10.08
N LEU A 326 -20.43 8.28 -10.92
CA LEU A 326 -21.72 7.69 -10.60
C LEU A 326 -21.56 6.74 -9.40
N SER A 327 -22.23 7.02 -8.28
CA SER A 327 -22.23 6.15 -7.12
C SER A 327 -23.32 5.09 -7.21
N ILE A 328 -22.95 3.81 -7.09
CA ILE A 328 -23.86 2.67 -6.97
C ILE A 328 -23.61 2.00 -5.62
N PHE A 329 -24.60 2.04 -4.74
CA PHE A 329 -24.56 1.40 -3.43
C PHE A 329 -25.27 0.05 -3.50
N LEU A 330 -24.60 -0.99 -2.99
CA LEU A 330 -25.14 -2.33 -2.88
C LEU A 330 -25.29 -2.65 -1.39
N CYS A 331 -26.53 -2.86 -0.97
CA CYS A 331 -26.85 -3.01 0.45
C CYS A 331 -27.74 -4.22 0.69
N ASN A 332 -27.63 -4.78 1.89
CA ASN A 332 -28.52 -5.82 2.37
C ASN A 332 -29.66 -5.18 3.17
N GLY A 333 -30.80 -5.88 3.30
CA GLY A 333 -31.98 -5.32 3.98
C GLY A 333 -31.72 -4.86 5.43
N HIS A 334 -30.79 -5.50 6.15
CA HIS A 334 -30.42 -5.10 7.51
C HIS A 334 -29.61 -3.79 7.58
N SER A 335 -28.97 -3.40 6.47
CA SER A 335 -28.22 -2.15 6.31
C SER A 335 -28.92 -1.19 5.33
N SER A 336 -30.26 -1.27 5.25
CA SER A 336 -31.08 -0.52 4.31
C SER A 336 -30.90 1.00 4.46
N PHE A 337 -30.46 1.63 3.38
CA PHE A 337 -30.35 3.08 3.25
C PHE A 337 -31.74 3.69 3.16
N LYS A 338 -32.66 3.05 2.43
CA LYS A 338 -34.06 3.49 2.34
C LYS A 338 -34.71 3.55 3.71
N ARG A 339 -34.51 2.52 4.55
CA ARG A 339 -35.01 2.52 5.94
C ARG A 339 -34.36 3.62 6.79
N PHE A 340 -33.06 3.85 6.63
CA PHE A 340 -32.37 4.95 7.31
C PHE A 340 -33.00 6.31 6.93
N VAL A 341 -33.18 6.57 5.64
CA VAL A 341 -33.76 7.82 5.13
C VAL A 341 -35.21 7.99 5.59
N ASN A 342 -36.01 6.92 5.59
CA ASN A 342 -37.40 6.99 6.04
C ASN A 342 -37.54 7.25 7.55
N ASN A 343 -36.59 6.76 8.35
CA ASN A 343 -36.62 6.88 9.80
C ASN A 343 -35.90 8.14 10.33
N THR A 344 -35.24 8.91 9.48
CA THR A 344 -34.58 10.14 9.92
C THR A 344 -35.63 11.19 10.29
N LYS A 345 -35.38 11.94 11.36
CA LYS A 345 -36.21 13.11 11.75
C LYS A 345 -35.80 14.40 11.03
N ASN A 346 -34.79 14.33 10.15
CA ASN A 346 -34.27 15.48 9.44
C ASN A 346 -34.89 15.55 8.03
N ASP A 347 -35.88 16.44 7.88
CA ASP A 347 -36.63 16.60 6.63
C ASP A 347 -35.75 17.09 5.47
N ASP A 348 -34.76 17.93 5.73
CA ASP A 348 -33.81 18.39 4.71
C ASP A 348 -32.97 17.23 4.17
N LEU A 349 -32.51 16.35 5.06
CA LEU A 349 -31.78 15.15 4.67
C LEU A 349 -32.66 14.22 3.83
N LYS A 350 -33.93 14.05 4.21
CA LYS A 350 -34.88 13.21 3.46
C LYS A 350 -35.09 13.76 2.05
N LYS A 351 -35.42 15.06 1.94
CA LYS A 351 -35.58 15.77 0.66
C LYS A 351 -34.31 15.69 -0.18
N TYR A 352 -33.14 15.76 0.45
CA TYR A 352 -31.87 15.62 -0.24
C TYR A 352 -31.71 14.24 -0.88
N PHE A 353 -32.03 13.16 -0.16
CA PHE A 353 -32.00 11.80 -0.74
C PHE A 353 -33.01 11.64 -1.87
N ASP A 354 -34.25 12.10 -1.69
CA ASP A 354 -35.31 12.02 -2.71
C ASP A 354 -34.93 12.70 -4.03
N LEU A 355 -34.18 13.82 -3.96
CA LEU A 355 -33.73 14.55 -5.14
C LEU A 355 -32.52 13.93 -5.83
N ASN A 356 -31.63 13.26 -5.08
CA ASN A 356 -30.30 12.88 -5.57
C ASN A 356 -30.07 11.36 -5.66
N THR A 357 -31.04 10.55 -5.24
CA THR A 357 -30.87 9.10 -5.15
C THR A 357 -32.04 8.37 -5.80
N GLU A 358 -31.75 7.30 -6.52
CA GLU A 358 -32.72 6.34 -7.04
C GLU A 358 -32.60 5.04 -6.23
N PHE A 359 -33.66 4.70 -5.50
CA PHE A 359 -33.72 3.47 -4.70
C PHE A 359 -34.37 2.35 -5.51
N TYR A 360 -33.72 1.19 -5.55
CA TYR A 360 -34.22 -0.02 -6.16
C TYR A 360 -34.16 -1.18 -5.17
N ASP A 361 -35.31 -1.75 -4.84
CA ASP A 361 -35.41 -2.94 -3.99
C ASP A 361 -35.59 -4.17 -4.88
N ILE A 362 -34.64 -5.10 -4.83
CA ILE A 362 -34.75 -6.38 -5.55
C ILE A 362 -35.81 -7.22 -4.84
N SER A 363 -36.83 -7.60 -5.61
CA SER A 363 -37.99 -8.31 -5.11
C SER A 363 -37.73 -9.80 -4.87
N SER A 364 -36.81 -10.39 -5.63
CA SER A 364 -36.50 -11.82 -5.58
C SER A 364 -35.44 -12.16 -4.52
N GLU A 365 -35.68 -13.25 -3.80
CA GLU A 365 -34.67 -13.88 -2.94
C GLU A 365 -33.76 -14.86 -3.70
N ASP A 366 -34.10 -15.15 -4.95
CA ASP A 366 -33.33 -16.09 -5.78
C ASP A 366 -32.03 -15.46 -6.28
N ASN A 367 -31.08 -16.33 -6.60
CA ASN A 367 -29.88 -15.92 -7.31
C ASN A 367 -30.25 -15.24 -8.64
N LEU A 368 -29.64 -14.07 -8.88
CA LEU A 368 -29.77 -13.31 -10.13
C LEU A 368 -29.08 -14.01 -11.31
N TYR A 369 -28.27 -15.03 -11.04
CA TYR A 369 -27.54 -15.81 -12.02
C TYR A 369 -27.88 -17.29 -11.91
N ILE A 370 -27.59 -18.00 -13.00
CA ILE A 370 -27.63 -19.46 -13.08
C ILE A 370 -26.28 -19.96 -12.56
N SER A 371 -26.29 -20.71 -11.46
CA SER A 371 -25.05 -21.22 -10.86
C SER A 371 -24.36 -22.23 -11.77
N ASP A 372 -23.06 -22.44 -11.60
CA ASP A 372 -22.31 -23.43 -12.39
C ASP A 372 -22.92 -24.83 -12.25
N GLU A 373 -23.39 -25.19 -11.06
CA GLU A 373 -24.10 -26.45 -10.82
C GLU A 373 -25.43 -26.52 -11.59
N GLU A 374 -26.18 -25.42 -11.65
CA GLU A 374 -27.44 -25.35 -12.40
C GLU A 374 -27.18 -25.39 -13.91
N GLN A 375 -26.09 -24.79 -14.39
CA GLN A 375 -25.64 -24.90 -15.78
C GLN A 375 -25.29 -26.34 -16.14
N GLU A 376 -24.50 -27.03 -15.30
CA GLU A 376 -24.15 -28.43 -15.52
C GLU A 376 -25.36 -29.36 -15.46
N LYS A 377 -26.30 -29.13 -14.54
CA LYS A 377 -27.58 -29.86 -14.51
C LYS A 377 -28.41 -29.63 -15.77
N ARG A 378 -28.47 -28.40 -16.30
CA ARG A 378 -29.14 -28.11 -17.57
C ARG A 378 -28.46 -28.82 -18.74
N LYS A 379 -27.12 -28.79 -18.80
CA LYS A 379 -26.36 -29.53 -19.83
C LYS A 379 -26.62 -31.03 -19.76
N GLN A 380 -26.59 -31.62 -18.57
CA GLN A 380 -26.90 -33.05 -18.38
C GLN A 380 -28.36 -33.38 -18.72
N THR A 381 -29.30 -32.51 -18.37
CA THR A 381 -30.72 -32.70 -18.68
C THR A 381 -30.97 -32.66 -20.18
N ILE A 382 -30.39 -31.68 -20.88
CA ILE A 382 -30.46 -31.58 -22.35
C ILE A 382 -29.74 -32.79 -22.96
N TYR A 383 -28.51 -33.12 -22.55
CA TYR A 383 -27.80 -34.31 -23.02
C TYR A 383 -28.64 -35.60 -22.90
N ASN A 384 -29.30 -35.80 -21.74
CA ASN A 384 -30.14 -36.96 -21.49
C ASN A 384 -31.47 -36.93 -22.27
N ASN A 385 -32.04 -35.75 -22.54
CA ASN A 385 -33.32 -35.61 -23.23
C ASN A 385 -33.18 -35.59 -24.76
N THR A 386 -32.02 -35.17 -25.27
CA THR A 386 -31.77 -34.89 -26.68
C THR A 386 -30.72 -35.79 -27.34
N ILE A 387 -30.25 -36.83 -26.66
CA ILE A 387 -29.49 -37.91 -27.32
C ILE A 387 -30.27 -39.20 -27.15
N LYS A 388 -31.27 -39.37 -28.00
CA LYS A 388 -31.92 -40.67 -28.20
C LYS A 388 -31.10 -41.47 -29.21
N PRO A 389 -31.04 -42.81 -29.08
CA PRO A 389 -30.46 -43.63 -30.13
C PRO A 389 -31.25 -43.38 -31.44
N ASN A 390 -30.55 -42.94 -32.49
CA ASN A 390 -31.05 -42.60 -33.84
C ASN A 390 -31.53 -41.16 -34.12
N GLU A 391 -31.11 -40.13 -33.36
CA GLU A 391 -31.37 -38.74 -33.77
C GLU A 391 -30.57 -38.28 -34.99
N ASN A 392 -31.18 -37.46 -35.85
CA ASN A 392 -30.54 -36.99 -37.08
C ASN A 392 -29.44 -35.95 -36.79
N ARG A 393 -28.48 -35.84 -37.72
CA ARG A 393 -27.30 -34.97 -37.60
C ARG A 393 -27.62 -33.49 -37.38
N GLU A 394 -28.69 -33.00 -37.99
CA GLU A 394 -29.14 -31.61 -37.88
C GLU A 394 -29.65 -31.30 -36.47
N THR A 395 -30.34 -32.27 -35.86
CA THR A 395 -30.86 -32.18 -34.49
C THR A 395 -29.70 -32.13 -33.51
N LEU A 396 -28.73 -33.04 -33.64
CA LEU A 396 -27.52 -33.07 -32.80
C LEU A 396 -26.67 -31.80 -32.94
N THR A 397 -26.60 -31.22 -34.15
CA THR A 397 -25.87 -29.97 -34.41
C THR A 397 -26.53 -28.78 -33.71
N ASN A 398 -27.85 -28.64 -33.84
CA ASN A 398 -28.60 -27.56 -33.19
C ASN A 398 -28.50 -27.66 -31.66
N VAL A 399 -28.54 -28.88 -31.13
CA VAL A 399 -28.39 -29.15 -29.68
C VAL A 399 -26.99 -28.82 -29.19
N ALA A 400 -25.95 -29.16 -29.95
CA ALA A 400 -24.58 -28.80 -29.62
C ALA A 400 -24.38 -27.28 -29.63
N MET A 401 -24.96 -26.58 -30.61
CA MET A 401 -24.93 -25.11 -30.66
C MET A 401 -25.68 -24.47 -29.48
N GLU A 402 -26.78 -25.07 -29.03
CA GLU A 402 -27.54 -24.62 -27.85
C GLU A 402 -26.76 -24.86 -26.54
N LEU A 403 -26.03 -25.97 -26.43
CA LEU A 403 -25.27 -26.36 -25.24
C LEU A 403 -23.94 -25.63 -25.07
N PHE A 404 -23.21 -25.44 -26.17
CA PHE A 404 -21.84 -24.95 -26.15
C PHE A 404 -21.70 -23.54 -26.71
N GLY A 405 -22.76 -23.01 -27.33
CA GLY A 405 -22.75 -21.74 -28.03
C GLY A 405 -22.34 -21.91 -29.49
N LYS A 406 -23.02 -21.17 -30.37
CA LYS A 406 -22.87 -21.27 -31.83
C LYS A 406 -21.41 -21.08 -32.28
N ASP A 407 -20.70 -20.19 -31.62
CA ASP A 407 -19.32 -19.78 -31.94
C ASP A 407 -18.26 -20.78 -31.43
N LYS A 408 -18.67 -21.78 -30.66
CA LYS A 408 -17.79 -22.79 -30.04
C LYS A 408 -18.07 -24.21 -30.53
N THR A 409 -18.93 -24.35 -31.54
CA THR A 409 -19.37 -25.64 -32.06
C THR A 409 -18.96 -25.78 -33.51
N GLU A 410 -18.14 -26.78 -33.84
CA GLU A 410 -17.73 -27.10 -35.21
C GLU A 410 -18.34 -28.44 -35.63
N VAL A 411 -18.99 -28.46 -36.80
CA VAL A 411 -19.52 -29.68 -37.40
C VAL A 411 -18.42 -30.29 -38.25
N ILE A 412 -17.89 -31.43 -37.81
CA ILE A 412 -16.91 -32.21 -38.55
C ILE A 412 -17.68 -33.18 -39.47
N ASP A 413 -17.33 -33.19 -40.75
CA ASP A 413 -17.87 -34.08 -41.79
C ASP A 413 -17.28 -35.49 -41.75
#